data_AF-T1CIT8-F1
#
_entry.id   AF-T1CIT8-F1
#
_cell.length_a   1.000
_cell.length_b   1.000
_cell.length_c   1.000
_cell.angle_alpha   90.00
_cell.angle_beta   90.00
_cell.angle_gamma   90.00
#
_symmetry.space_group_name_H-M   'P 1'
#
loop_
_entity.id
_entity.type
_entity.pdbx_description
1 polymer ?
#
loop_
_entity_poly.entity_id
_entity_poly.type
_entity_poly.pdbx_seq_one_letter_code
_entity_poly.pdbx_strand_id
1 'polypeptide(L)'
;MPATRAEVGEFRRFVAKSTPTWTEVLRRPGKRRDDPDDVFYATPAPSPSIEGYRIVWIRSSDKEVHDAMKRRRAVEDALVALRCLDEKLKGPRCRLKDEGAVADAARAAIERTGASRWVSAAVTTTTIERHKQQKRGRPGPNTLYVRTEEQRYTVTAVIADDVIRDDAYFDGCWPLVTNDTVMTEAELLAVYKRQPGVENRHHVLKGVVELVPIFLKSNERIDAFAFLGYVAVLLHAL
;
A
#
# COMPACT_ATOMS: atom_id res chain seq x y z
N MET A 1 -14.36 5.41 -3.29
CA MET A 1 -13.98 6.73 -2.74
C MET A 1 -12.47 6.79 -2.60
N PRO A 2 -11.78 7.86 -3.06
CA PRO A 2 -10.34 8.00 -2.89
C PRO A 2 -9.92 8.00 -1.42
N ALA A 3 -8.74 7.43 -1.11
CA ALA A 3 -8.21 7.36 0.25
C ALA A 3 -7.88 8.75 0.86
N THR A 4 -7.76 9.78 0.02
CA THR A 4 -7.47 11.17 0.40
C THR A 4 -8.68 11.95 0.90
N ARG A 5 -9.88 11.39 0.78
CA ARG A 5 -11.13 11.99 1.25
C ARG A 5 -11.17 12.03 2.79
N ALA A 6 -11.64 13.14 3.35
CA ALA A 6 -11.67 13.36 4.80
C ALA A 6 -12.49 12.28 5.54
N GLU A 7 -13.58 11.81 4.93
CA GLU A 7 -14.47 10.79 5.46
C GLU A 7 -13.76 9.46 5.70
N VAL A 8 -12.72 9.14 4.91
CA VAL A 8 -11.88 7.95 5.13
C VAL A 8 -11.07 8.09 6.42
N GLY A 9 -10.45 9.26 6.62
CA GLY A 9 -9.69 9.54 7.84
C GLY A 9 -10.58 9.59 9.09
N GLU A 10 -11.79 10.14 8.96
CA GLU A 10 -12.79 10.15 10.03
C GLU A 10 -13.22 8.75 10.42
N PHE A 11 -13.57 7.91 9.45
CA PHE A 11 -13.98 6.54 9.75
C PHE A 11 -12.83 5.72 10.33
N ARG A 12 -11.59 5.86 9.83
CA ARG A 12 -10.41 5.21 10.46
C ARG A 12 -10.29 5.55 11.95
N ARG A 13 -10.42 6.83 12.30
CA ARG A 13 -10.38 7.27 13.71
C ARG A 13 -11.57 6.71 14.49
N PHE A 14 -12.75 6.63 13.88
CA PHE A 14 -13.94 6.08 14.49
C PHE A 14 -13.77 4.59 14.81
N VAL A 15 -13.35 3.75 13.88
CA VAL A 15 -13.17 2.31 14.11
C VAL A 15 -12.01 2.01 15.08
N ALA A 16 -10.98 2.86 15.12
CA ALA A 16 -9.86 2.71 16.07
C ALA A 16 -10.24 3.10 17.51
N LYS A 17 -11.14 4.07 17.69
CA LYS A 17 -11.54 4.59 19.03
C LYS A 17 -12.85 4.03 19.55
N SER A 18 -13.70 3.56 18.66
CA SER A 18 -15.05 3.09 18.95
C SER A 18 -15.25 1.76 18.24
N THR A 19 -16.00 0.85 18.83
CA THR A 19 -16.36 -0.43 18.19
C THR A 19 -17.69 -0.22 17.46
N PRO A 20 -17.71 0.09 16.15
CA PRO A 20 -18.96 0.18 15.42
C PRO A 20 -19.71 -1.14 15.47
N THR A 21 -21.03 -1.04 15.50
CA THR A 21 -21.90 -2.19 15.31
C THR A 21 -21.83 -2.60 13.85
N TRP A 22 -21.26 -3.78 13.61
CA TRP A 22 -21.17 -4.43 12.31
C TRP A 22 -22.31 -5.43 12.17
N THR A 23 -23.10 -5.31 11.11
CA THR A 23 -24.17 -6.25 10.78
C THR A 23 -23.73 -7.12 9.60
N GLU A 24 -23.83 -8.44 9.73
CA GLU A 24 -23.58 -9.36 8.61
C GLU A 24 -24.63 -9.13 7.53
N VAL A 25 -24.19 -8.85 6.29
CA VAL A 25 -25.06 -8.55 5.14
C VAL A 25 -24.98 -9.57 4.02
N LEU A 26 -23.89 -10.34 3.97
CA LEU A 26 -23.68 -11.37 2.96
C LEU A 26 -22.63 -12.37 3.45
N ARG A 27 -22.86 -13.65 3.19
CA ARG A 27 -21.90 -14.73 3.39
C ARG A 27 -21.77 -15.51 2.09
N ARG A 28 -20.54 -15.78 1.69
CA ARG A 28 -20.23 -16.61 0.53
C ARG A 28 -19.36 -17.79 0.97
N PRO A 29 -19.63 -19.00 0.48
CA PRO A 29 -18.77 -20.12 0.76
C PRO A 29 -17.37 -19.85 0.20
N GLY A 30 -16.36 -20.38 0.89
CA GLY A 30 -14.98 -20.39 0.41
C GLY A 30 -14.88 -20.98 -1.00
N LYS A 31 -13.88 -20.57 -1.77
CA LYS A 31 -13.69 -21.03 -3.16
C LYS A 31 -13.37 -22.53 -3.22
N ARG A 32 -12.72 -23.06 -2.18
CA ARG A 32 -12.38 -24.47 -2.00
C ARG A 32 -13.02 -24.99 -0.71
N ARG A 33 -13.11 -26.31 -0.57
CA ARG A 33 -13.73 -26.99 0.58
C ARG A 33 -13.17 -26.56 1.93
N ASP A 34 -11.88 -26.25 1.99
CA ASP A 34 -11.17 -25.90 3.22
C ASP A 34 -10.89 -24.38 3.34
N ASP A 35 -11.31 -23.59 2.34
CA ASP A 35 -11.19 -22.14 2.42
C ASP A 35 -12.27 -21.60 3.38
N PRO A 36 -11.96 -20.59 4.20
CA PRO A 36 -12.96 -19.94 5.04
C PRO A 36 -14.02 -19.24 4.17
N ASP A 37 -15.21 -19.07 4.73
CA ASP A 37 -16.25 -18.25 4.12
C ASP A 37 -15.82 -16.78 4.02
N ASP A 38 -16.17 -16.15 2.90
CA ASP A 38 -16.06 -14.69 2.74
C ASP A 38 -17.33 -14.03 3.30
N VAL A 39 -17.19 -13.41 4.45
CA VAL A 39 -18.27 -12.76 5.21
C VAL A 39 -18.14 -11.25 5.07
N PHE A 40 -19.25 -10.63 4.70
CA PHE A 40 -19.37 -9.20 4.54
C PHE A 40 -20.22 -8.62 5.65
N TYR A 41 -19.68 -7.59 6.27
CA TYR A 41 -20.36 -6.79 7.28
C TYR A 41 -20.59 -5.38 6.75
N ALA A 42 -21.67 -4.74 7.19
CA ALA A 42 -21.93 -3.35 6.91
C ALA A 42 -22.15 -2.55 8.19
N THR A 43 -21.79 -1.27 8.13
CA THR A 43 -22.14 -0.28 9.16
C THR A 43 -22.36 1.07 8.48
N PRO A 44 -23.44 1.81 8.80
CA PRO A 44 -23.64 3.15 8.28
C PRO A 44 -22.56 4.10 8.80
N ALA A 45 -22.14 5.06 7.99
CA ALA A 45 -21.28 6.13 8.48
C ALA A 45 -22.04 7.01 9.48
N PRO A 46 -21.37 7.58 10.50
CA PRO A 46 -22.00 8.51 11.45
C PRO A 46 -22.58 9.78 10.80
N SER A 47 -22.01 10.18 9.67
CA SER A 47 -22.39 11.36 8.88
C SER A 47 -22.40 11.03 7.39
N PRO A 48 -23.23 11.75 6.58
CA PRO A 48 -23.17 11.65 5.13
C PRO A 48 -21.85 12.23 4.59
N SER A 49 -21.61 12.04 3.28
CA SER A 49 -20.50 12.70 2.60
C SER A 49 -20.66 14.22 2.62
N ILE A 50 -19.58 14.95 2.31
CA ILE A 50 -19.66 16.41 2.19
C ILE A 50 -20.69 16.88 1.15
N GLU A 51 -20.94 16.07 0.14
CA GLU A 51 -21.97 16.32 -0.89
C GLU A 51 -23.39 15.91 -0.45
N GLY A 52 -23.57 15.40 0.76
CA GLY A 52 -24.85 14.96 1.30
C GLY A 52 -25.25 13.52 0.93
N TYR A 53 -24.34 12.72 0.38
CA TYR A 53 -24.64 11.33 0.01
C TYR A 53 -24.54 10.39 1.20
N ARG A 54 -25.37 9.34 1.20
CA ARG A 54 -25.29 8.26 2.19
C ARG A 54 -23.99 7.50 2.00
N ILE A 55 -23.30 7.23 3.11
CA ILE A 55 -22.10 6.39 3.15
C ILE A 55 -22.39 5.13 3.97
N VAL A 56 -22.14 3.97 3.38
CA VAL A 56 -22.16 2.68 4.07
C VAL A 56 -20.76 2.08 3.99
N TRP A 57 -20.18 1.74 5.14
CA TRP A 57 -18.91 1.07 5.21
C TRP A 57 -19.10 -0.44 5.18
N ILE A 58 -18.37 -1.10 4.30
CA ILE A 58 -18.37 -2.55 4.18
C ILE A 58 -17.03 -3.08 4.69
N ARG A 59 -17.06 -4.20 5.42
CA ARG A 59 -15.88 -4.98 5.81
C ARG A 59 -15.99 -6.41 5.27
N SER A 60 -14.97 -6.91 4.58
CA SER A 60 -14.88 -8.32 4.13
C SER A 60 -13.77 -9.04 4.89
N SER A 61 -14.07 -10.25 5.35
CA SER A 61 -13.09 -11.13 6.01
C SER A 61 -11.93 -11.48 5.08
N ASP A 62 -12.19 -11.79 3.82
CA ASP A 62 -11.13 -12.07 2.84
C ASP A 62 -10.24 -10.85 2.66
N LYS A 63 -10.85 -9.67 2.46
CA LYS A 63 -10.08 -8.44 2.26
C LYS A 63 -9.28 -8.05 3.51
N GLU A 64 -9.82 -8.29 4.70
CA GLU A 64 -9.13 -8.07 5.97
C GLU A 64 -7.82 -8.86 6.03
N VAL A 65 -7.87 -10.16 5.71
CA VAL A 65 -6.67 -11.01 5.64
C VAL A 65 -5.68 -10.51 4.59
N HIS A 66 -6.16 -10.14 3.40
CA HIS A 66 -5.29 -9.65 2.32
C HIS A 66 -4.60 -8.32 2.68
N ASP A 67 -5.34 -7.38 3.28
CA ASP A 67 -4.79 -6.09 3.70
C ASP A 67 -3.76 -6.26 4.82
N ALA A 68 -4.06 -7.12 5.81
CA ALA A 68 -3.13 -7.46 6.89
C ALA A 68 -1.84 -8.11 6.37
N MET A 69 -1.96 -9.09 5.46
CA MET A 69 -0.82 -9.74 4.82
C MET A 69 0.02 -8.78 3.98
N LYS A 70 -0.64 -7.88 3.24
CA LYS A 70 0.04 -6.85 2.45
C LYS A 70 0.84 -5.90 3.34
N ARG A 71 0.26 -5.42 4.45
CA ARG A 71 0.95 -4.58 5.44
C ARG A 71 2.14 -5.32 6.04
N ARG A 72 1.92 -6.55 6.51
CA ARG A 72 2.98 -7.39 7.10
C ARG A 72 4.16 -7.56 6.16
N ARG A 73 3.89 -7.93 4.90
CA ARG A 73 4.93 -8.10 3.88
C ARG A 73 5.71 -6.82 3.62
N ALA A 74 5.03 -5.69 3.50
CA ALA A 74 5.69 -4.40 3.30
C ALA A 74 6.64 -4.05 4.46
N VAL A 75 6.20 -4.29 5.71
CA VAL A 75 7.03 -4.12 6.92
C VAL A 75 8.24 -5.05 6.88
N GLU A 76 8.03 -6.35 6.64
CA GLU A 76 9.12 -7.34 6.54
C GLU A 76 10.16 -6.95 5.47
N ASP A 77 9.70 -6.56 4.28
CA ASP A 77 10.55 -6.10 3.18
C ASP A 77 11.34 -4.84 3.55
N ALA A 78 10.74 -3.90 4.31
CA ALA A 78 11.43 -2.71 4.79
C ALA A 78 12.53 -3.04 5.79
N LEU A 79 12.27 -3.96 6.73
CA LEU A 79 13.27 -4.43 7.69
C LEU A 79 14.46 -5.10 6.98
N VAL A 80 14.20 -5.90 5.95
CA VAL A 80 15.24 -6.48 5.10
C VAL A 80 16.03 -5.36 4.40
N ALA A 81 15.36 -4.39 3.79
CA ALA A 81 16.01 -3.31 3.06
C ALA A 81 16.93 -2.46 3.96
N LEU A 82 16.51 -2.17 5.20
CA LEU A 82 17.31 -1.45 6.19
C LEU A 82 18.51 -2.27 6.67
N ARG A 83 18.34 -3.58 6.91
CA ARG A 83 19.48 -4.46 7.23
C ARG A 83 20.52 -4.48 6.11
N CYS A 84 20.09 -4.61 4.85
CA CYS A 84 21.00 -4.57 3.71
C CYS A 84 21.70 -3.20 3.56
N LEU A 85 21.04 -2.10 3.93
CA LEU A 85 21.67 -0.78 3.97
C LEU A 85 22.73 -0.72 5.08
N ASP A 86 22.38 -1.16 6.29
CA ASP A 86 23.28 -1.17 7.44
C ASP A 86 24.55 -2.01 7.19
N GLU A 87 24.41 -3.18 6.56
CA GLU A 87 25.54 -4.00 6.11
C GLU A 87 26.44 -3.26 5.11
N LYS A 88 25.86 -2.50 4.17
CA LYS A 88 26.63 -1.66 3.23
C LYS A 88 27.37 -0.54 3.94
N LEU A 89 26.77 0.07 4.97
CA LEU A 89 27.41 1.13 5.77
C LEU A 89 28.62 0.61 6.56
N LYS A 90 28.52 -0.62 7.09
CA LYS A 90 29.62 -1.31 7.78
C LYS A 90 30.73 -1.78 6.83
N GLY A 91 30.46 -1.83 5.53
CA GLY A 91 31.39 -2.26 4.50
C GLY A 91 32.58 -1.31 4.31
N PRO A 92 33.78 -1.83 3.98
CA PRO A 92 35.02 -1.04 3.89
C PRO A 92 35.05 -0.04 2.73
N ARG A 93 34.12 -0.15 1.77
CA ARG A 93 34.02 0.69 0.56
C ARG A 93 32.76 1.57 0.56
N CYS A 94 32.14 1.80 1.72
CA CYS A 94 30.95 2.63 1.78
C CYS A 94 31.26 4.07 1.31
N ARG A 95 30.41 4.59 0.42
CA ARG A 95 30.51 5.96 -0.12
C ARG A 95 29.66 6.97 0.66
N LEU A 96 28.76 6.50 1.52
CA LEU A 96 27.91 7.34 2.37
C LEU A 96 28.71 7.72 3.62
N LYS A 97 29.14 8.98 3.71
CA LYS A 97 29.96 9.53 4.80
C LYS A 97 29.30 10.66 5.58
N ASP A 98 28.09 11.00 5.18
CA ASP A 98 27.30 12.09 5.74
C ASP A 98 25.99 11.52 6.30
N GLU A 99 25.57 12.01 7.47
CA GLU A 99 24.37 11.54 8.15
C GLU A 99 23.11 11.77 7.32
N GLY A 100 23.01 12.94 6.67
CA GLY A 100 21.88 13.28 5.79
C GLY A 100 21.78 12.34 4.59
N ALA A 101 22.91 12.05 3.94
CA ALA A 101 22.96 11.09 2.84
C ALA A 101 22.56 9.66 3.27
N VAL A 102 22.90 9.25 4.50
CA VAL A 102 22.48 7.97 5.07
C VAL A 102 20.98 7.97 5.36
N ALA A 103 20.45 9.04 5.96
CA ALA A 103 19.03 9.18 6.25
C ALA A 103 18.18 9.17 4.96
N ASP A 104 18.63 9.84 3.91
CA ASP A 104 17.96 9.84 2.61
C ASP A 104 18.01 8.46 1.93
N ALA A 105 19.14 7.77 2.00
CA ALA A 105 19.26 6.40 1.51
C ALA A 105 18.34 5.42 2.26
N ALA A 106 18.20 5.60 3.58
CA ALA A 106 17.29 4.81 4.40
C ALA A 106 15.82 5.09 4.06
N ARG A 107 15.44 6.37 3.93
CA ARG A 107 14.09 6.79 3.53
C ARG A 107 13.71 6.22 2.16
N ALA A 108 14.61 6.32 1.18
CA ALA A 108 14.41 5.76 -0.16
C ALA A 108 14.36 4.22 -0.16
N ALA A 109 15.04 3.55 0.78
CA ALA A 109 14.94 2.10 0.95
C ALA A 109 13.55 1.68 1.45
N ILE A 110 12.99 2.40 2.43
CA ILE A 110 11.65 2.13 2.98
C ILE A 110 10.55 2.47 1.95
N GLU A 111 10.68 3.60 1.25
CA GLU A 111 9.65 4.05 0.29
C GLU A 111 9.39 3.03 -0.81
N ARG A 112 10.45 2.36 -1.30
CA ARG A 112 10.36 1.32 -2.33
C ARG A 112 9.57 0.08 -1.90
N THR A 113 9.40 -0.16 -0.59
CA THR A 113 8.61 -1.30 -0.09
C THR A 113 7.16 -0.92 0.20
N GLY A 114 6.81 0.36 0.13
CA GLY A 114 5.49 0.88 0.49
C GLY A 114 5.23 0.92 2.00
N ALA A 115 6.27 0.76 2.83
CA ALA A 115 6.14 0.69 4.28
C ALA A 115 6.35 2.02 5.02
N SER A 116 6.50 3.14 4.32
CA SER A 116 6.80 4.45 4.92
C SER A 116 5.80 4.92 5.98
N ARG A 117 4.58 4.34 6.00
CA ARG A 117 3.57 4.59 7.02
C ARG A 117 3.86 3.87 8.35
N TRP A 118 4.54 2.74 8.32
CA TRP A 118 4.71 1.84 9.47
C TRP A 118 6.16 1.72 9.93
N VAL A 119 7.12 2.00 9.05
CA VAL A 119 8.54 1.87 9.32
C VAL A 119 9.24 3.20 9.03
N SER A 120 10.08 3.62 9.96
CA SER A 120 11.05 4.70 9.78
C SER A 120 12.46 4.20 10.12
N ALA A 121 13.47 5.02 9.87
CA ALA A 121 14.86 4.68 10.16
C ALA A 121 15.44 5.65 11.20
N ALA A 122 16.11 5.11 12.21
CA ALA A 122 16.98 5.87 13.09
C ALA A 122 18.43 5.70 12.62
N VAL A 123 19.13 6.82 12.48
CA VAL A 123 20.56 6.85 12.13
C VAL A 123 21.35 7.17 13.39
N THR A 124 22.34 6.34 13.71
CA THR A 124 23.24 6.56 14.84
C THR A 124 24.67 6.73 14.33
N THR A 125 25.34 7.76 14.81
CA THR A 125 26.72 8.09 14.46
C THR A 125 27.68 7.64 15.57
N THR A 126 28.70 6.87 15.20
CA THR A 126 29.77 6.42 16.09
C THR A 126 31.12 6.88 15.54
N THR A 127 31.89 7.60 16.35
CA THR A 127 33.27 7.97 16.02
C THR A 127 34.22 6.82 16.36
N ILE A 128 34.99 6.39 15.38
CA ILE A 128 36.02 5.36 15.55
C ILE A 128 37.39 6.00 15.44
N GLU A 129 38.21 5.81 16.46
CA GLU A 129 39.60 6.21 16.44
C GLU A 129 40.46 5.17 15.70
N ARG A 130 41.25 5.63 14.74
CA ARG A 130 42.26 4.82 14.06
C ARG A 130 43.63 5.47 14.21
N HIS A 131 44.63 4.65 14.48
CA HIS A 131 46.02 5.09 14.50
C HIS A 131 46.67 4.69 13.17
N LYS A 132 47.19 5.68 12.44
CA LYS A 132 48.03 5.43 11.26
C LYS A 132 49.44 5.91 11.50
N GLN A 133 50.41 5.21 10.93
CA GLN A 133 51.80 5.67 10.96
C GLN A 133 51.91 7.03 10.28
N GLN A 134 52.64 7.97 10.89
CA GLN A 134 52.77 9.33 10.36
C GLN A 134 53.54 9.36 9.04
N LYS A 135 54.58 8.53 8.92
CA LYS A 135 55.47 8.46 7.75
C LYS A 135 55.40 7.09 7.09
N ARG A 136 55.63 7.05 5.78
CA ARG A 136 55.66 5.82 4.97
C ARG A 136 56.96 5.05 5.27
N GLY A 137 56.87 3.75 5.59
CA GLY A 137 58.04 2.89 5.86
C GLY A 137 57.74 1.79 6.90
N ARG A 138 58.65 0.85 7.10
CA ARG A 138 58.49 -0.21 8.13
C ARG A 138 58.53 0.40 9.53
N PRO A 139 57.71 -0.05 10.49
CA PRO A 139 57.76 0.45 11.87
C PRO A 139 59.12 0.22 12.52
N GLY A 140 59.70 1.26 13.10
CA GLY A 140 60.91 1.25 13.93
C GLY A 140 60.70 1.92 15.30
N PRO A 141 61.75 2.01 16.14
CA PRO A 141 61.65 2.45 17.54
C PRO A 141 61.09 3.87 17.72
N ASN A 142 61.34 4.78 16.77
CA ASN A 142 60.90 6.18 16.81
C ASN A 142 59.67 6.44 15.91
N THR A 143 58.83 5.43 15.70
CA THR A 143 57.65 5.56 14.83
C THR A 143 56.53 6.29 15.54
N LEU A 144 56.20 7.48 15.04
CA LEU A 144 55.08 8.27 15.51
C LEU A 144 53.79 7.83 14.81
N TYR A 145 52.72 7.67 15.59
CA TYR A 145 51.38 7.36 15.12
C TYR A 145 50.48 8.59 15.24
N VAL A 146 49.66 8.84 14.21
CA VAL A 146 48.67 9.91 14.18
C VAL A 146 47.29 9.31 14.39
N ARG A 147 46.55 9.85 15.36
CA ARG A 147 45.14 9.54 15.55
C ARG A 147 44.32 10.18 14.43
N THR A 148 43.51 9.37 13.77
CA THR A 148 42.55 9.79 12.74
C THR A 148 41.17 9.33 13.22
N GLU A 149 40.22 10.24 13.24
CA GLU A 149 38.84 9.94 13.61
C GLU A 149 38.03 9.65 12.33
N GLU A 150 37.29 8.54 12.33
CA GLU A 150 36.42 8.12 11.24
C GLU A 150 35.00 7.98 11.77
N GLN A 151 34.04 8.72 11.18
CA GLN A 151 32.63 8.57 11.52
C GLN A 151 32.06 7.32 10.84
N ARG A 152 31.34 6.50 11.60
CA ARG A 152 30.54 5.39 11.08
C ARG A 152 29.08 5.58 11.43
N TYR A 153 28.22 5.29 10.47
CA TYR A 153 26.78 5.36 10.63
C TYR A 153 26.20 3.95 10.71
N THR A 154 25.26 3.76 11.62
CA THR A 154 24.44 2.56 11.74
C THR A 154 22.99 2.97 11.51
N VAL A 155 22.23 2.11 10.84
CA VAL A 155 20.80 2.34 10.61
C VAL A 155 20.00 1.25 11.30
N THR A 156 19.04 1.66 12.12
CA THR A 156 18.08 0.75 12.77
C THR A 156 16.66 1.10 12.35
N ALA A 157 15.82 0.07 12.23
CA ALA A 157 14.40 0.26 11.95
C ALA A 157 13.67 0.72 13.21
N VAL A 158 12.77 1.68 13.05
CA VAL A 158 11.81 2.10 14.07
C VAL A 158 10.41 1.78 13.53
N ILE A 159 9.71 0.88 14.24
CA ILE A 159 8.38 0.40 13.86
C ILE A 159 7.35 1.23 14.63
N ALA A 160 6.35 1.76 13.91
CA ALA A 160 5.22 2.47 14.49
C ALA A 160 4.09 1.47 14.82
N ASP A 161 4.26 0.71 15.91
CA ASP A 161 3.33 -0.36 16.30
C ASP A 161 1.90 0.16 16.57
N ASP A 162 1.79 1.37 17.09
CA ASP A 162 0.53 2.08 17.29
C ASP A 162 -0.19 2.32 15.97
N VAL A 163 0.53 2.80 14.94
CA VAL A 163 -0.03 3.02 13.60
C VAL A 163 -0.41 1.71 12.91
N ILE A 164 0.39 0.66 13.09
CA ILE A 164 0.09 -0.69 12.57
C ILE A 164 -1.21 -1.21 13.19
N ARG A 165 -1.36 -1.09 14.51
CA ARG A 165 -2.56 -1.49 15.22
C ARG A 165 -3.77 -0.68 14.77
N ASP A 166 -3.63 0.64 14.65
CA ASP A 166 -4.72 1.52 14.24
C ASP A 166 -5.19 1.23 12.81
N ASP A 167 -4.26 0.97 11.88
CA ASP A 167 -4.61 0.56 10.52
C ASP A 167 -5.25 -0.83 10.48
N ALA A 168 -4.89 -1.74 11.39
CA ALA A 168 -5.47 -3.08 11.44
C ALA A 168 -6.98 -3.05 11.70
N TYR A 169 -7.49 -2.07 12.48
CA TYR A 169 -8.93 -1.90 12.68
C TYR A 169 -9.69 -1.54 11.39
N PHE A 170 -9.01 -0.97 10.41
CA PHE A 170 -9.57 -0.58 9.12
C PHE A 170 -9.33 -1.64 8.03
N ASP A 171 -8.61 -2.73 8.33
CA ASP A 171 -8.38 -3.79 7.36
C ASP A 171 -9.70 -4.35 6.84
N GLY A 172 -9.75 -4.61 5.54
CA GLY A 172 -10.96 -5.12 4.92
C GLY A 172 -12.06 -4.09 4.75
N CYS A 173 -11.89 -2.84 5.20
CA CYS A 173 -12.94 -1.82 5.10
C CYS A 173 -12.88 -1.03 3.78
N TRP A 174 -14.04 -0.79 3.17
CA TRP A 174 -14.18 0.18 2.07
C TRP A 174 -15.58 0.82 2.07
N PRO A 175 -15.70 2.06 1.55
CA PRO A 175 -16.97 2.77 1.55
C PRO A 175 -17.77 2.51 0.26
N LEU A 176 -19.08 2.40 0.41
CA LEU A 176 -20.07 2.58 -0.65
C LEU A 176 -20.73 3.94 -0.44
N VAL A 177 -20.70 4.79 -1.47
CA VAL A 177 -21.33 6.11 -1.46
C VAL A 177 -22.51 6.05 -2.43
N THR A 178 -23.69 6.42 -1.95
CA THR A 178 -24.93 6.31 -2.74
C THR A 178 -25.86 7.49 -2.49
N ASN A 179 -26.60 7.86 -3.52
CA ASN A 179 -27.76 8.76 -3.41
C ASN A 179 -29.04 8.01 -3.03
N ASP A 180 -29.01 6.69 -2.99
CA ASP A 180 -30.16 5.86 -2.60
C ASP A 180 -30.34 5.85 -1.07
N THR A 181 -31.56 6.17 -0.65
CA THR A 181 -31.95 6.25 0.77
C THR A 181 -32.88 5.11 1.21
N VAL A 182 -33.20 4.16 0.33
CA VAL A 182 -34.23 3.14 0.55
C VAL A 182 -33.63 1.75 0.68
N MET A 183 -32.63 1.42 -0.14
CA MET A 183 -31.96 0.14 -0.16
C MET A 183 -31.34 -0.18 1.21
N THR A 184 -31.52 -1.43 1.62
CA THR A 184 -30.78 -2.01 2.73
C THR A 184 -29.28 -2.12 2.38
N GLU A 185 -28.42 -2.24 3.39
CA GLU A 185 -26.98 -2.42 3.19
C GLU A 185 -26.66 -3.68 2.37
N ALA A 186 -27.45 -4.74 2.55
CA ALA A 186 -27.32 -5.99 1.79
C ALA A 186 -27.66 -5.80 0.30
N GLU A 187 -28.76 -5.10 -0.01
CA GLU A 187 -29.13 -4.76 -1.39
C GLU A 187 -28.09 -3.84 -2.04
N LEU A 188 -27.63 -2.83 -1.31
CA LEU A 188 -26.59 -1.91 -1.80
C LEU A 188 -25.29 -2.67 -2.13
N LEU A 189 -24.86 -3.58 -1.26
CA LEU A 189 -23.71 -4.44 -1.53
C LEU A 189 -23.95 -5.35 -2.75
N ALA A 190 -25.14 -5.91 -2.89
CA ALA A 190 -25.50 -6.76 -4.02
C ALA A 190 -25.45 -5.99 -5.35
N VAL A 191 -25.95 -4.75 -5.39
CA VAL A 191 -25.87 -3.86 -6.56
C VAL A 191 -24.41 -3.53 -6.87
N TYR A 192 -23.62 -3.14 -5.87
CA TYR A 192 -22.19 -2.86 -6.03
C TYR A 192 -21.44 -4.07 -6.63
N LYS A 193 -21.70 -5.27 -6.12
CA LYS A 193 -21.06 -6.51 -6.60
C LYS A 193 -21.46 -6.91 -8.03
N ARG A 194 -22.50 -6.31 -8.62
CA ARG A 194 -22.86 -6.47 -10.06
C ARG A 194 -22.10 -5.52 -10.98
N GLN A 195 -21.53 -4.43 -10.47
CA GLN A 195 -20.77 -3.45 -11.25
C GLN A 195 -19.63 -4.04 -12.10
N PRO A 196 -18.87 -5.07 -11.65
CA PRO A 196 -17.82 -5.70 -12.45
C PRO A 196 -18.30 -6.26 -13.80
N GLY A 197 -19.60 -6.48 -14.01
CA GLY A 197 -20.15 -6.83 -15.32
C GLY A 197 -19.85 -5.78 -16.40
N VAL A 198 -19.74 -4.50 -16.04
CA VAL A 198 -19.37 -3.42 -16.97
C VAL A 198 -17.86 -3.45 -17.28
N GLU A 199 -17.02 -3.70 -16.28
CA GLU A 199 -15.56 -3.76 -16.44
C GLU A 199 -15.13 -5.00 -17.24
N ASN A 200 -15.78 -6.15 -17.01
CA ASN A 200 -15.52 -7.37 -17.75
C ASN A 200 -15.84 -7.20 -19.25
N ARG A 201 -16.87 -6.42 -19.59
CA ARG A 201 -17.19 -6.11 -21.00
C ARG A 201 -16.07 -5.32 -21.69
N HIS A 202 -15.45 -4.36 -21.01
CA HIS A 202 -14.29 -3.66 -21.55
C HIS A 202 -13.06 -4.56 -21.64
N HIS A 203 -12.88 -5.49 -20.70
CA HIS A 203 -11.82 -6.50 -20.78
C HIS A 203 -12.03 -7.42 -21.98
N VAL A 204 -13.25 -7.92 -22.20
CA VAL A 204 -13.61 -8.75 -23.36
C VAL A 204 -13.36 -7.99 -24.66
N LEU A 205 -13.76 -6.71 -24.74
CA LEU A 205 -13.54 -5.88 -25.92
C LEU A 205 -12.05 -5.70 -26.26
N LYS A 206 -11.22 -5.44 -25.25
CA LYS A 206 -9.77 -5.20 -25.44
C LYS A 206 -8.96 -6.49 -25.59
N GLY A 207 -9.40 -7.57 -24.96
CA GLY A 207 -8.68 -8.84 -24.86
C GLY A 207 -9.20 -9.90 -25.81
N VAL A 208 -10.44 -10.37 -25.64
CA VAL A 208 -10.98 -11.51 -26.40
C VAL A 208 -11.37 -11.12 -27.82
N VAL A 209 -11.98 -9.95 -27.98
CA VAL A 209 -12.31 -9.39 -29.30
C VAL A 209 -11.08 -8.77 -29.95
N GLU A 210 -10.01 -8.53 -29.18
CA GLU A 210 -8.79 -7.84 -29.62
C GLU A 210 -9.12 -6.63 -30.49
N LEU A 211 -9.96 -5.72 -30.01
CA LEU A 211 -10.28 -4.52 -30.77
C LEU A 211 -9.03 -3.63 -30.89
N VAL A 212 -8.22 -3.87 -31.93
CA VAL A 212 -6.98 -3.15 -32.23
C VAL A 212 -7.30 -1.84 -32.98
N PRO A 213 -6.53 -0.76 -32.78
CA PRO A 213 -6.65 0.44 -33.62
C PRO A 213 -6.47 0.08 -35.10
N ILE A 214 -7.56 0.19 -35.88
CA ILE A 214 -7.52 0.02 -37.33
C ILE A 214 -7.13 1.36 -37.95
N PHE A 215 -6.26 1.35 -38.97
CA PHE A 215 -5.94 2.53 -39.77
C PHE A 215 -7.16 2.95 -40.61
N LEU A 216 -8.08 3.68 -39.97
CA LEU A 216 -9.24 4.28 -40.61
C LEU A 216 -8.92 5.74 -40.96
N LYS A 217 -9.43 6.19 -42.11
CA LYS A 217 -9.05 7.47 -42.72
C LYS A 217 -9.55 8.72 -41.98
N SER A 218 -10.44 8.60 -40.99
CA SER A 218 -10.89 9.71 -40.15
C SER A 218 -11.15 9.27 -38.71
N ASN A 219 -11.01 10.21 -37.77
CA ASN A 219 -11.26 9.98 -36.36
C ASN A 219 -12.70 9.49 -36.11
N GLU A 220 -13.68 10.04 -36.82
CA GLU A 220 -15.08 9.62 -36.69
C GLU A 220 -15.28 8.14 -37.02
N ARG A 221 -14.52 7.62 -38.00
CA ARG A 221 -14.58 6.20 -38.36
C ARG A 221 -13.91 5.31 -37.31
N ILE A 222 -12.84 5.79 -36.69
CA ILE A 222 -12.18 5.12 -35.56
C ILE A 222 -13.16 5.02 -34.38
N ASP A 223 -13.82 6.13 -34.05
CA ASP A 223 -14.81 6.18 -32.96
C ASP A 223 -16.04 5.31 -33.25
N ALA A 224 -16.59 5.38 -34.47
CA ALA A 224 -17.74 4.57 -34.88
C ALA A 224 -17.42 3.07 -34.84
N PHE A 225 -16.20 2.67 -35.24
CA PHE A 225 -15.78 1.27 -35.19
C PHE A 225 -15.69 0.76 -33.74
N ALA A 226 -15.08 1.55 -32.85
CA ALA A 226 -15.00 1.20 -31.44
C ALA A 226 -16.39 1.13 -30.78
N PHE A 227 -17.29 2.05 -31.12
CA PHE A 227 -18.67 2.05 -30.64
C PHE A 227 -19.44 0.81 -31.11
N LEU A 228 -19.38 0.46 -32.40
CA LEU A 228 -20.04 -0.73 -32.95
C LEU A 228 -19.50 -2.02 -32.31
N GLY A 229 -18.17 -2.11 -32.10
CA GLY A 229 -17.57 -3.22 -31.38
C GLY A 229 -18.08 -3.34 -29.94
N TYR A 230 -18.25 -2.22 -29.23
CA TYR A 230 -18.83 -2.21 -27.89
C TYR A 230 -20.31 -2.63 -27.89
N VAL A 231 -21.12 -2.16 -28.84
CA VAL A 231 -22.53 -2.58 -29.00
C VAL A 231 -22.64 -4.09 -29.23
N ALA A 232 -21.75 -4.67 -30.04
CA ALA A 232 -21.71 -6.12 -30.25
C ALA A 232 -21.41 -6.89 -28.96
N VAL A 233 -20.45 -6.41 -28.15
CA VAL A 233 -20.15 -7.00 -26.83
C VAL A 233 -21.34 -6.84 -25.87
N LEU A 234 -22.06 -5.71 -25.91
CA LEU A 234 -23.26 -5.51 -25.11
C LEU A 234 -24.37 -6.51 -25.46
N LEU A 235 -24.60 -6.77 -26.75
CA LEU A 235 -25.60 -7.72 -27.22
C LEU A 235 -25.22 -9.17 -26.93
N HIS A 236 -23.94 -9.52 -26.98
CA HIS A 236 -23.47 -10.88 -26.68
C HIS A 236 -23.44 -11.19 -25.18
N ALA A 237 -23.27 -10.17 -24.33
CA ALA A 237 -23.21 -10.31 -22.88
C ALA A 237 -24.57 -10.14 -22.17
N LEU A 238 -25.68 -10.34 -22.90
CA LEU A 238 -27.08 -10.32 -22.44
C LEU A 238 -27.57 -11.73 -22.11
#